data_AF-A0A920UWK8-F1
#
_entry.id   AF-A0A920UWK8-F1
#
_cell.length_a   1.000
_cell.length_b   1.000
_cell.length_c   1.000
_cell.angle_alpha   90.00
_cell.angle_beta   90.00
_cell.angle_gamma   90.00
#
_symmetry.space_group_name_H-M   'P 1'
#
loop_
_entity.id
_entity.type
_entity.pdbx_description
1 polymer ?
#
loop_
_entity_poly.entity_id
_entity_poly.type
_entity_poly.pdbx_seq_one_letter_code
_entity_poly.pdbx_strand_id
1 'polypeptide(L)'
;MHAGTGLPAMMHIARELCGGQICVTPDAASFHHPETGKWLKKFYSINEEWLADDRRKLLVFARDLLNSDYAGHRLTFQLFAQSPPFANLAAVYRNFDWGGPFACVTQAAGLSSNVR
;
A
#
# COMPACT_ATOMS: atom_id res chain seq x y z
N MET A 1 -5.42 -13.09 -7.26
CA MET A 1 -5.98 -11.72 -7.13
C MET A 1 -5.74 -11.10 -5.76
N HIS A 2 -6.76 -10.81 -4.92
CA HIS A 2 -6.79 -9.68 -3.97
C HIS A 2 -5.55 -9.42 -3.08
N ALA A 3 -4.84 -10.48 -2.67
CA ALA A 3 -3.55 -10.37 -1.99
C ALA A 3 -2.52 -9.47 -2.73
N GLY A 4 -2.54 -9.47 -4.07
CA GLY A 4 -1.68 -8.65 -4.92
C GLY A 4 -2.21 -7.24 -5.24
N THR A 5 -3.38 -6.84 -4.74
CA THR A 5 -3.95 -5.49 -4.98
C THR A 5 -4.18 -4.70 -3.69
N GLY A 6 -4.50 -5.38 -2.58
CA GLY A 6 -4.75 -4.72 -1.28
C GLY A 6 -3.51 -4.03 -0.69
N LEU A 7 -2.38 -4.74 -0.59
CA LEU A 7 -1.16 -4.17 0.03
C LEU A 7 -0.63 -2.92 -0.71
N PRO A 8 -0.46 -2.91 -2.06
CA PRO A 8 -0.07 -1.69 -2.77
C PRO A 8 -0.99 -0.51 -2.47
N ALA A 9 -2.31 -0.70 -2.55
CA ALA A 9 -3.29 0.36 -2.30
C ALA A 9 -3.18 0.92 -0.87
N MET A 10 -3.08 0.04 0.15
CA MET A 10 -2.89 0.47 1.54
C MET A 10 -1.58 1.24 1.74
N MET A 11 -0.49 0.83 1.08
CA MET A 11 0.80 1.54 1.14
C MET A 11 0.74 2.92 0.48
N HIS A 12 -0.02 3.07 -0.61
CA HIS A 12 -0.24 4.39 -1.23
C HIS A 12 -1.11 5.30 -0.37
N ILE A 13 -2.24 4.81 0.16
CA ILE A 13 -3.10 5.55 1.09
C ILE A 13 -2.31 6.01 2.34
N ALA A 14 -1.46 5.14 2.91
CA ALA A 14 -0.65 5.51 4.06
C ALA A 14 0.40 6.59 3.72
N ARG A 15 1.01 6.55 2.54
CA ARG A 15 1.92 7.61 2.05
C ARG A 15 1.18 8.93 1.81
N GLU A 16 -0.03 8.90 1.27
CA GLU A 16 -0.88 10.07 1.06
C GLU A 16 -1.24 10.74 2.40
N LEU A 17 -1.66 9.95 3.40
CA LEU A 17 -1.97 10.44 4.75
C LEU A 17 -0.75 11.01 5.49
N CYS A 18 0.45 10.44 5.30
CA CYS A 18 1.67 11.00 5.87
C CYS A 18 2.21 12.23 5.10
N GLY A 19 1.87 12.35 3.82
CA GLY A 19 2.41 13.36 2.91
C GLY A 19 3.95 13.39 2.89
N GLY A 20 4.54 14.55 2.58
CA GLY A 20 5.99 14.71 2.52
C GLY A 20 6.75 14.46 3.84
N GLN A 21 6.05 14.41 4.98
CA GLN A 21 6.67 14.21 6.30
C GLN A 21 7.42 12.87 6.38
N ILE A 22 6.91 11.81 5.74
CA ILE A 22 7.56 10.49 5.72
C ILE A 22 8.95 10.52 5.07
N CYS A 23 9.21 11.48 4.18
CA CYS A 23 10.50 11.67 3.51
C CYS A 23 11.42 12.63 4.27
N VAL A 24 10.88 13.69 4.91
CA VAL A 24 11.68 14.76 5.55
C VAL A 24 11.80 14.65 7.08
N THR A 25 11.34 13.55 7.67
CA THR A 25 11.51 13.29 9.11
C THR A 25 13.00 13.17 9.47
N PRO A 26 13.55 14.03 10.35
CA PRO A 26 14.95 13.95 10.75
C PRO A 26 15.24 12.68 11.57
N ASP A 27 16.50 12.24 11.56
CA ASP A 27 16.95 11.11 12.36
C ASP A 27 16.96 11.40 13.86
N ALA A 28 17.18 10.38 14.69
CA ALA A 28 17.24 10.57 16.14
C ALA A 28 18.39 11.51 16.56
N ALA A 29 19.56 11.40 15.92
CA ALA A 29 20.74 12.20 16.24
C ALA A 29 20.46 13.71 16.13
N SER A 30 19.69 14.13 15.13
CA SER A 30 19.26 15.51 14.93
C SER A 30 18.51 16.10 16.14
N PHE A 31 17.68 15.31 16.83
CA PHE A 31 16.93 15.76 18.02
C PHE A 31 17.79 15.80 19.30
N HIS A 32 18.93 15.11 19.30
CA HIS A 32 19.93 15.14 20.37
C HIS A 32 21.05 16.17 20.10
N HIS A 33 21.22 16.64 18.86
CA HIS A 33 22.27 17.58 18.48
C HIS A 33 22.12 18.94 19.20
N PRO A 34 23.19 19.54 19.78
CA PRO A 34 23.08 20.71 20.66
C PRO A 34 22.44 21.95 20.01
N GLU A 35 22.71 22.19 18.73
CA GLU A 35 22.28 23.41 18.04
C GLU A 35 20.85 23.33 17.51
N THR A 36 20.50 22.18 16.93
CA THR A 36 19.26 21.95 16.18
C THR A 36 18.19 21.24 17.02
N GLY A 37 18.56 20.41 17.99
CA GLY A 37 17.64 19.63 18.81
C GLY A 37 16.62 20.48 19.59
N LYS A 38 17.00 21.69 20.01
CA LYS A 38 16.08 22.66 20.65
C LYS A 38 14.97 23.15 19.69
N TRP A 39 15.31 23.35 18.42
CA TRP A 39 14.38 23.79 17.39
C TRP A 39 13.47 22.64 16.94
N LEU A 40 14.03 21.44 16.78
CA LEU A 40 13.23 20.26 16.43
C LEU A 40 12.25 19.88 17.55
N LYS A 41 12.67 19.93 18.82
CA LYS A 41 11.74 19.72 19.96
C LYS A 41 10.59 20.73 19.96
N LYS A 42 10.86 22.00 19.61
CA LYS A 42 9.82 23.06 19.52
C LYS A 42 8.89 22.88 18.31
N PHE A 43 9.44 22.80 17.10
CA PHE A 43 8.65 22.88 15.86
C PHE A 43 8.16 21.53 15.33
N TYR A 44 8.65 20.42 15.89
CA TYR A 44 8.21 19.07 15.52
C TYR A 44 7.18 18.49 16.49
N SER A 45 7.00 19.06 17.69
CA SER A 45 5.83 18.79 18.52
C SER A 45 4.57 19.39 17.88
N ILE A 46 3.40 18.77 18.08
CA ILE A 46 2.11 19.21 17.51
C ILE A 46 1.22 19.86 18.57
N ASN A 47 1.03 19.16 19.70
CA ASN A 47 0.29 19.60 20.86
C ASN A 47 0.93 18.97 22.13
N GLU A 48 0.24 19.05 23.28
CA GLU A 48 0.73 18.50 24.56
C GLU A 48 0.80 16.96 24.58
N GLU A 49 0.00 16.29 23.74
CA GLU A 49 -0.05 14.82 23.61
C GLU A 49 1.01 14.32 22.61
N TRP A 50 1.15 15.01 21.47
CA TRP A 50 2.02 14.64 20.36
C TRP A 50 3.33 15.42 20.38
N LEU A 51 4.17 15.05 21.34
CA LEU A 51 5.54 15.55 21.46
C LEU A 51 6.42 15.09 20.29
N ALA A 52 7.44 15.90 20.01
CA ALA A 52 8.36 15.74 18.89
C ALA A 52 8.96 14.33 18.73
N ASP A 53 9.32 13.66 19.83
CA ASP A 53 10.00 12.37 19.78
C ASP A 53 9.05 11.22 19.41
N ASP A 54 7.80 11.24 19.87
CA ASP A 54 6.82 10.19 19.58
C ASP A 54 6.22 10.33 18.17
N ARG A 55 6.01 11.58 17.72
CA ARG A 55 5.75 11.86 16.30
C ARG A 55 6.90 11.36 15.41
N ARG A 56 8.15 11.61 15.80
CA ARG A 56 9.36 11.13 15.08
C ARG A 56 9.41 9.61 15.04
N LYS A 57 9.18 8.91 16.15
CA LYS A 57 9.11 7.43 16.20
C LYS A 57 8.07 6.90 15.22
N LEU A 58 6.85 7.45 15.26
CA LEU A 58 5.75 7.02 14.39
C LEU A 58 6.07 7.24 12.90
N LEU A 59 6.60 8.41 12.52
CA LEU A 59 6.93 8.70 11.12
C LEU A 59 8.14 7.92 10.60
N VAL A 60 9.14 7.64 11.45
CA VAL A 60 10.26 6.74 11.10
C VAL A 60 9.77 5.30 10.93
N PHE A 61 8.87 4.82 11.80
CA PHE A 61 8.26 3.49 11.68
C PHE A 61 7.40 3.36 10.42
N ALA A 62 6.57 4.37 10.11
CA ALA A 62 5.82 4.44 8.86
C ALA A 62 6.76 4.44 7.64
N ARG A 63 7.85 5.22 7.68
CA ARG A 63 8.88 5.22 6.62
C ARG A 63 9.53 3.84 6.45
N ASP A 64 9.80 3.13 7.53
CA ASP A 64 10.40 1.80 7.47
C ASP A 64 9.45 0.73 6.92
N LEU A 65 8.15 0.83 7.21
CA LEU A 65 7.11 -0.04 6.64
C LEU A 65 6.75 0.28 5.18
N LEU A 66 7.01 1.50 4.70
CA LEU A 66 6.49 1.98 3.41
C LEU A 66 7.58 2.28 2.37
N ASN A 67 8.74 2.80 2.78
CA ASN A 67 9.73 3.44 1.90
C ASN A 67 11.17 2.95 2.13
N SER A 68 11.42 1.95 2.99
CA SER A 68 12.73 1.29 3.12
C SER A 68 12.96 0.29 1.98
N ASP A 69 14.23 -0.11 1.77
CA ASP A 69 14.58 -1.22 0.86
C ASP A 69 13.86 -2.52 1.26
N TYR A 70 13.68 -2.74 2.57
CA TYR A 70 12.94 -3.87 3.11
C TYR A 70 11.46 -3.83 2.74
N ALA A 71 10.80 -2.67 2.85
CA ALA A 71 9.43 -2.47 2.41
C ALA A 71 9.27 -2.63 0.89
N GLY A 72 10.22 -2.08 0.10
CA GLY A 72 10.26 -2.24 -1.35
C GLY A 72 10.39 -3.71 -1.76
N HIS A 73 11.28 -4.47 -1.11
CA HIS A 73 11.44 -5.90 -1.33
C HIS A 73 10.19 -6.70 -0.91
N ARG A 74 9.61 -6.40 0.27
CA ARG A 74 8.35 -7.03 0.75
C ARG A 74 7.19 -6.81 -0.22
N LEU A 75 7.01 -5.59 -0.72
CA LEU A 75 5.98 -5.25 -1.70
C LEU A 75 6.21 -5.96 -3.04
N THR A 76 7.47 -6.00 -3.52
CA THR A 76 7.86 -6.70 -4.76
C THR A 76 7.57 -8.20 -4.64
N PHE A 77 7.92 -8.82 -3.52
CA PHE A 77 7.60 -10.22 -3.24
C PHE A 77 6.08 -10.47 -3.25
N GLN A 78 5.31 -9.65 -2.53
CA GLN A 78 3.84 -9.78 -2.48
C GLN A 78 3.16 -9.62 -3.85
N LEU A 79 3.71 -8.78 -4.73
CA LEU A 79 3.19 -8.54 -6.08
C LEU A 79 3.54 -9.64 -7.08
N PHE A 80 4.75 -10.21 -6.99
CA PHE A 80 5.36 -10.95 -8.11
C PHE A 80 5.84 -12.38 -7.78
N ALA A 81 5.96 -12.78 -6.51
CA ALA A 81 6.54 -14.08 -6.13
C ALA A 81 5.73 -15.33 -6.54
N GLN A 82 4.55 -15.16 -7.13
CA GLN A 82 3.73 -16.24 -7.72
C GLN A 82 3.64 -16.10 -9.25
N SER A 83 3.35 -14.89 -9.72
CA SER A 83 3.18 -14.56 -11.14
C SER A 83 2.98 -13.05 -11.28
N PRO A 84 3.34 -12.42 -12.42
CA PRO A 84 2.87 -11.07 -12.74
C PRO A 84 1.32 -10.97 -12.65
N PRO A 85 0.75 -9.86 -12.13
CA PRO A 85 -0.70 -9.75 -11.91
C PRO A 85 -1.56 -10.01 -13.15
N PHE A 86 -1.10 -9.60 -14.35
CA PHE A 86 -1.81 -9.88 -15.61
C PHE A 86 -1.83 -11.38 -15.95
N ALA A 87 -0.76 -12.12 -15.63
CA ALA A 87 -0.69 -13.56 -15.84
C ALA A 87 -1.59 -14.31 -14.84
N ASN A 88 -1.69 -13.81 -13.60
CA ASN A 88 -2.62 -14.30 -12.60
C ASN A 88 -4.08 -14.13 -13.07
N LEU A 89 -4.46 -12.92 -13.53
CA LEU A 89 -5.78 -12.65 -14.10
C LEU A 89 -6.09 -13.52 -15.32
N ALA A 90 -5.15 -13.64 -16.27
CA ALA A 90 -5.34 -14.45 -17.46
C ALA A 90 -5.45 -15.96 -17.14
N ALA A 91 -4.80 -16.43 -16.05
CA ALA A 91 -5.00 -17.78 -15.56
C ALA A 91 -6.39 -17.97 -14.94
N VAL A 92 -6.89 -17.02 -14.14
CA VAL A 92 -8.27 -17.05 -13.61
C VAL A 92 -9.29 -17.07 -14.76
N TYR A 93 -9.16 -16.16 -15.74
CA TYR A 93 -10.06 -16.09 -16.89
C TYR A 93 -10.14 -17.40 -17.68
N ARG A 94 -8.99 -18.06 -17.93
CA ARG A 94 -8.93 -19.32 -18.69
C ARG A 94 -9.44 -20.55 -17.94
N ASN A 95 -9.51 -20.51 -16.61
CA ASN A 95 -9.95 -21.63 -15.77
C ASN A 95 -11.33 -21.38 -15.10
N PHE A 96 -11.99 -20.28 -15.44
CA PHE A 96 -13.34 -19.97 -14.97
C PHE A 96 -14.38 -20.71 -15.83
N ASP A 97 -15.41 -21.29 -15.20
CA ASP A 97 -16.53 -21.89 -15.92
C ASP A 97 -17.50 -20.81 -16.42
N TRP A 98 -17.34 -20.47 -17.70
CA TRP A 98 -18.21 -19.52 -18.39
C TRP A 98 -19.59 -20.10 -18.72
N GLY A 99 -19.78 -21.42 -18.69
CA GLY A 99 -21.01 -22.09 -19.12
C GLY A 99 -22.23 -21.71 -18.29
N GLY A 100 -22.12 -21.74 -16.96
CA GLY A 100 -23.19 -21.36 -16.03
C GLY A 100 -23.67 -19.91 -16.23
N PRO A 101 -22.78 -18.90 -16.16
CA PRO A 101 -23.15 -17.50 -16.40
C PRO A 101 -23.67 -17.24 -17.82
N PHE A 102 -23.09 -17.88 -18.84
CA PHE A 102 -23.56 -17.75 -20.23
C PHE A 102 -24.98 -18.29 -20.42
N ALA A 103 -25.31 -19.45 -19.83
CA ALA A 103 -26.65 -20.01 -19.86
C ALA A 103 -27.67 -19.10 -19.14
N CYS A 104 -27.29 -18.52 -17.99
CA CYS A 104 -28.12 -17.57 -17.25
C CYS A 104 -28.45 -16.32 -18.08
N VAL A 105 -27.44 -15.69 -18.71
CA VAL A 105 -27.63 -14.52 -19.58
C VAL A 105 -28.45 -14.89 -20.83
N THR A 106 -28.18 -16.04 -21.44
CA THR A 106 -28.92 -16.57 -22.60
C THR A 106 -30.41 -16.70 -22.30
N GLN A 107 -30.76 -17.29 -21.15
CA GLN A 107 -32.15 -17.43 -20.71
C GLN A 107 -32.79 -16.07 -20.39
N ALA A 108 -32.11 -15.21 -19.62
CA ALA A 108 -32.64 -13.93 -19.17
C ALA A 108 -32.87 -12.92 -20.31
N ALA A 109 -32.02 -12.94 -21.34
CA ALA A 109 -32.14 -12.08 -22.52
C ALA A 109 -32.90 -12.73 -23.70
N GLY A 110 -33.41 -13.97 -23.55
CA GLY A 110 -34.18 -14.66 -24.59
C GLY A 110 -33.38 -14.97 -25.87
N LEU A 111 -32.07 -15.22 -25.75
CA LEU A 111 -31.19 -15.42 -26.91
C LEU A 111 -31.45 -16.77 -27.59
N SER A 112 -31.34 -16.80 -28.92
CA SER A 112 -31.47 -18.04 -29.69
C SER A 112 -30.29 -19.00 -29.45
N SER A 113 -30.53 -20.30 -29.59
CA SER A 113 -29.53 -21.38 -29.50
C SER A 113 -28.40 -21.33 -30.55
N ASN A 114 -28.41 -20.33 -31.44
CA ASN A 114 -27.36 -20.09 -32.41
C ASN A 114 -26.21 -19.25 -31.83
N VAL A 115 -26.42 -18.57 -30.70
CA VAL A 115 -25.37 -17.86 -29.95
C VAL A 115 -24.56 -18.88 -29.14
N ARG A 116 -23.23 -18.75 -29.14
CA ARG A 116 -22.26 -19.61 -28.45
C ARG A 116 -21.12 -18.76 -27.90
#